data_AF-A0A5J5CAI2-F1
#
_entry.id   AF-A0A5J5CAI2-F1
#
_cell.length_a   1.000
_cell.length_b   1.000
_cell.length_c   1.000
_cell.angle_alpha   90.00
_cell.angle_beta   90.00
_cell.angle_gamma   90.00
#
_symmetry.space_group_name_H-M   'P 1'
#
loop_
_entity.id
_entity.type
_entity.pdbx_description
1 polymer ?
#
loop_
_entity_poly.entity_id
_entity_poly.type
_entity_poly.pdbx_seq_one_letter_code
_entity_poly.pdbx_strand_id
1 'polypeptide(L)'
;MFFRELPEPLFPFRFFQPFVEAVKIKETKHKVQAVKKLIQDLPKPNHDTMKLLFSHLHRVLGFSRKNLMSTQGIGIVFGPTLMWPELDTGNMAVNMVYQNQIVEFILIESREIFNLDRK
;
A
#
# COMPACT_ATOMS: atom_id res chain seq x y z
N MET A 1 10.25 -3.19 15.56
CA MET A 1 9.56 -2.40 14.50
C MET A 1 8.11 -2.85 14.46
N PHE A 2 7.17 -2.02 14.92
CA PHE A 2 5.78 -2.40 15.18
C PHE A 2 5.10 -3.21 14.05
N PHE A 3 5.12 -2.72 12.80
CA PHE A 3 4.42 -3.41 11.70
C PHE A 3 4.99 -4.79 11.36
N ARG A 4 6.32 -4.96 11.40
CA ARG A 4 6.97 -6.24 11.07
C ARG A 4 6.86 -7.29 12.19
N GLU A 5 6.45 -6.85 13.38
CA GLU A 5 6.26 -7.69 14.58
C GLU A 5 4.80 -8.13 14.74
N LEU A 6 3.90 -7.68 13.86
CA LEU A 6 2.53 -8.16 13.83
C LEU A 6 2.49 -9.65 13.44
N PRO A 7 1.54 -10.43 13.98
CA PRO A 7 1.38 -11.83 13.60
C PRO A 7 1.00 -12.01 12.12
N GLU A 8 0.38 -10.98 11.52
CA GLU A 8 0.03 -10.91 10.10
C GLU A 8 0.36 -9.49 9.58
N PRO A 9 0.79 -9.32 8.31
CA PRO A 9 1.01 -8.01 7.72
C PRO A 9 -0.22 -7.11 7.74
N LEU A 10 0.04 -5.80 7.71
CA LEU A 10 -1.04 -4.81 7.62
C LEU A 10 -1.92 -5.07 6.39
N PHE A 11 -1.30 -5.48 5.27
CA PHE A 11 -1.99 -6.10 4.14
C PHE A 11 -2.09 -7.61 4.41
N PRO A 12 -3.25 -8.15 4.81
CA PRO A 12 -3.36 -9.55 5.19
C PRO A 12 -2.95 -10.48 4.04
N PHE A 13 -2.39 -11.65 4.34
CA PHE A 13 -1.78 -12.52 3.33
C PHE A 13 -2.74 -12.85 2.18
N ARG A 14 -4.00 -13.12 2.52
CA ARG A 14 -5.08 -13.41 1.55
C ARG A 14 -5.40 -12.27 0.57
N PHE A 15 -5.04 -11.03 0.91
CA PHE A 15 -5.27 -9.86 0.06
C PHE A 15 -4.09 -9.53 -0.85
N PHE A 16 -2.90 -10.11 -0.62
CA PHE A 16 -1.71 -9.78 -1.42
C PHE A 16 -1.93 -10.01 -2.91
N GLN A 17 -2.35 -11.22 -3.32
CA GLN A 17 -2.61 -11.52 -4.73
C GLN A 17 -3.72 -10.65 -5.35
N PRO A 18 -4.88 -10.44 -4.68
CA PRO A 18 -5.85 -9.46 -5.14
C PRO A 18 -5.28 -8.05 -5.39
N PHE A 19 -4.40 -7.55 -4.51
CA PHE A 19 -3.75 -6.26 -4.75
C PHE A 19 -2.78 -6.29 -5.93
N VAL A 20 -2.02 -7.38 -6.11
CA VAL A 20 -1.14 -7.59 -7.27
C VAL A 20 -1.95 -7.52 -8.57
N GLU A 21 -3.08 -8.22 -8.64
CA GLU A 21 -3.93 -8.21 -9.82
C GLU A 21 -4.57 -6.84 -10.06
N ALA A 22 -4.98 -6.14 -8.99
CA ALA A 22 -5.49 -4.79 -9.09
C ALA A 22 -4.45 -3.83 -9.70
N VAL A 23 -3.20 -3.83 -9.22
CA VAL A 23 -2.16 -2.90 -9.73
C VAL A 23 -1.69 -3.21 -11.15
N LYS A 24 -1.92 -4.43 -11.66
CA LYS A 24 -1.67 -4.81 -13.06
C LYS A 24 -2.69 -4.24 -14.05
N ILE A 25 -3.85 -3.77 -13.58
CA ILE A 25 -4.87 -3.16 -14.46
C ILE A 25 -4.25 -1.98 -15.23
N LYS A 26 -4.43 -1.93 -16.55
CA LYS A 26 -3.81 -0.88 -17.39
C LYS A 26 -4.46 0.49 -17.18
N GLU A 27 -5.78 0.52 -17.11
CA GLU A 27 -6.53 1.77 -16.99
C GLU A 27 -6.56 2.28 -15.55
N THR A 28 -6.01 3.47 -15.33
CA THR A 28 -5.83 4.05 -13.98
C THR A 28 -7.15 4.17 -13.22
N LYS A 29 -8.26 4.57 -13.88
CA LYS A 29 -9.57 4.69 -13.20
C LYS A 29 -10.06 3.35 -12.67
N HIS A 30 -9.98 2.29 -13.47
CA HIS A 30 -10.33 0.94 -13.06
C HIS A 30 -9.40 0.41 -11.97
N LYS A 31 -8.09 0.71 -12.08
CA LYS A 31 -7.10 0.38 -11.04
C LYS A 31 -7.44 1.02 -9.69
N VAL A 32 -7.74 2.32 -9.67
CA VAL A 32 -8.15 3.03 -8.46
C VAL A 32 -9.40 2.41 -7.85
N GLN A 33 -10.43 2.12 -8.66
CA GLN A 33 -11.66 1.51 -8.18
C GLN A 33 -11.42 0.11 -7.58
N ALA A 34 -10.61 -0.73 -8.24
CA ALA A 34 -10.28 -2.06 -7.76
C ALA A 34 -9.53 -2.01 -6.41
N VAL A 35 -8.50 -1.16 -6.30
CA VAL A 35 -7.74 -0.99 -5.06
C VAL A 35 -8.60 -0.40 -3.94
N LYS A 36 -9.45 0.58 -4.24
CA LYS A 36 -10.39 1.18 -3.30
C LYS A 36 -11.36 0.15 -2.73
N LYS A 37 -11.90 -0.73 -3.58
CA LYS A 37 -12.77 -1.83 -3.16
C LYS A 37 -12.02 -2.81 -2.23
N LEU A 38 -10.81 -3.23 -2.61
CA LEU A 38 -10.01 -4.12 -1.76
C LEU A 38 -9.73 -3.51 -0.38
N ILE A 39 -9.44 -2.21 -0.31
CA ILE A 39 -9.24 -1.50 0.96
C ILE A 39 -10.52 -1.45 1.78
N GLN A 40 -11.69 -1.26 1.16
CA GLN A 40 -12.99 -1.29 1.84
C GLN A 40 -13.35 -2.67 2.39
N ASP A 41 -12.90 -3.74 1.73
CA ASP A 41 -13.13 -5.13 2.12
C ASP A 41 -12.18 -5.61 3.24
N LEU A 42 -11.18 -4.81 3.61
CA LEU A 42 -10.25 -5.14 4.70
C LEU A 42 -10.97 -5.17 6.06
N PRO A 43 -10.46 -5.97 7.03
CA PRO A 43 -10.89 -5.84 8.42
C PRO A 43 -10.72 -4.40 8.91
N LYS A 44 -11.69 -3.92 9.70
CA LYS A 44 -11.73 -2.53 10.19
C LYS A 44 -10.39 -2.04 10.78
N PRO A 45 -9.67 -2.80 11.62
CA PRO A 45 -8.38 -2.35 12.15
C PRO A 45 -7.33 -2.11 11.06
N ASN A 46 -7.25 -2.98 10.05
CA ASN A 46 -6.33 -2.85 8.92
C ASN A 46 -6.70 -1.62 8.08
N HIS A 47 -7.98 -1.47 7.72
CA HIS A 47 -8.48 -0.32 6.97
C HIS A 47 -8.15 1.02 7.66
N ASP A 48 -8.52 1.15 8.95
CA ASP A 48 -8.37 2.41 9.68
C ASP A 48 -6.88 2.75 9.86
N THR A 49 -6.04 1.74 10.11
CA THR A 49 -4.58 1.90 10.20
C THR A 49 -3.97 2.31 8.86
N MET A 50 -4.38 1.68 7.75
CA MET A 50 -3.93 2.07 6.41
C MET A 50 -4.32 3.51 6.09
N LYS A 51 -5.57 3.90 6.37
CA LYS A 51 -6.03 5.27 6.14
C LYS A 51 -5.16 6.28 6.88
N LEU A 52 -4.87 6.05 8.16
CA LEU A 52 -4.03 6.95 8.94
C LEU A 52 -2.58 6.99 8.42
N LEU A 53 -2.00 5.82 8.13
CA LEU A 53 -0.63 5.69 7.66
C LEU A 53 -0.44 6.39 6.30
N PHE A 54 -1.26 6.07 5.30
CA PHE A 54 -1.14 6.68 3.97
C PHE A 54 -1.46 8.17 3.97
N SER A 55 -2.38 8.64 4.84
CA SER A 55 -2.59 10.08 5.05
C SER A 55 -1.35 10.77 5.59
N HIS A 56 -0.63 10.13 6.53
CA HIS A 56 0.62 10.66 7.06
C HIS A 56 1.72 10.67 6.00
N LEU A 57 1.90 9.56 5.26
CA LEU A 57 2.90 9.46 4.21
C LEU A 57 2.65 10.47 3.07
N HIS A 58 1.39 10.75 2.74
CA HIS A 58 1.04 11.80 1.79
C HIS A 58 1.53 13.19 2.25
N ARG A 59 1.42 13.47 3.56
CA ARG A 59 1.96 14.71 4.14
C ARG A 59 3.50 14.73 4.09
N VAL A 60 4.16 13.60 4.33
CA VAL A 60 5.62 13.48 4.22
C VAL A 60 6.08 13.84 2.81
N LEU A 61 5.40 13.36 1.77
CA LEU A 61 5.70 13.72 0.38
C LEU A 61 5.52 15.22 0.08
N GLY A 62 4.61 15.89 0.78
CA GLY A 62 4.46 17.36 0.72
C GLY A 62 5.73 18.13 1.13
N PHE A 63 6.66 17.48 1.85
CA PHE A 63 7.95 18.05 2.25
C PHE A 63 9.14 17.43 1.50
N SER A 64 8.91 16.80 0.33
CA SER A 64 9.94 16.11 -0.47
C SER A 64 11.20 16.94 -0.74
N ARG A 65 11.07 18.26 -0.96
CA ARG A 65 12.22 19.17 -1.15
C ARG A 65 13.17 19.25 0.05
N LYS A 66 12.69 18.94 1.26
CA LYS A 66 13.45 19.00 2.52
C LYS A 66 13.87 17.63 3.01
N ASN A 67 12.97 16.65 2.96
CA ASN A 67 13.25 15.29 3.47
C ASN A 67 13.80 14.34 2.40
N LEU A 68 13.86 14.78 1.13
CA LEU A 68 14.37 14.02 -0.02
C LEU A 68 13.61 12.73 -0.32
N MET A 69 12.43 12.53 0.28
CA MET A 69 11.61 11.35 0.05
C MET A 69 10.78 11.49 -1.24
N SER A 70 10.83 10.46 -2.08
CA SER A 70 9.96 10.27 -3.23
C SER A 70 8.92 9.19 -2.97
N THR A 71 7.90 9.09 -3.82
CA THR A 71 6.90 8.01 -3.77
C THR A 71 7.58 6.64 -3.90
N GLN A 72 8.57 6.52 -4.80
CA GLN A 72 9.35 5.30 -4.99
C GLN A 72 10.18 4.96 -3.75
N GLY A 73 10.83 5.96 -3.14
CA GLY A 73 11.61 5.77 -1.91
C GLY A 73 10.75 5.29 -0.74
N ILE A 74 9.54 5.85 -0.59
CA ILE A 74 8.56 5.36 0.39
C ILE A 74 8.12 3.93 0.04
N GLY A 75 7.85 3.65 -1.24
CA GLY A 75 7.50 2.32 -1.73
C GLY A 75 8.54 1.25 -1.33
N ILE A 76 9.83 1.53 -1.52
CA ILE A 76 10.93 0.62 -1.17
C ILE A 76 11.00 0.33 0.33
N VAL A 77 10.74 1.33 1.18
CA VAL A 77 10.81 1.17 2.64
C VAL A 77 9.56 0.48 3.17
N PHE A 78 8.38 0.91 2.71
CA PHE A 78 7.10 0.46 3.25
C PHE A 78 6.56 -0.80 2.58
N GLY A 79 6.93 -1.11 1.33
CA GLY A 79 6.57 -2.36 0.65
C GLY A 79 6.83 -3.60 1.51
N PRO A 80 8.08 -3.91 1.85
CA PRO A 80 8.42 -5.07 2.70
C PRO A 80 8.04 -4.88 4.18
N THR A 81 7.71 -3.66 4.61
CA THR A 81 7.31 -3.38 6.00
C THR A 81 5.82 -3.63 6.22
N LEU A 82 4.99 -3.47 5.19
CA LEU A 82 3.54 -3.64 5.25
C LEU A 82 3.06 -4.96 4.63
N MET A 83 3.92 -5.64 3.86
CA MET A 83 3.67 -6.90 3.19
C MET A 83 4.90 -7.81 3.29
N TRP A 84 4.69 -9.07 3.61
CA TRP A 84 5.69 -10.13 3.51
C TRP A 84 4.99 -11.45 3.14
N PRO A 85 5.69 -12.42 2.55
CA PRO A 85 5.07 -13.69 2.20
C PRO A 85 4.74 -14.51 3.46
N GLU A 86 3.63 -15.26 3.41
CA GLU A 86 3.28 -16.26 4.44
C GLU A 86 4.21 -17.47 4.39
N LEU A 87 4.61 -17.85 3.17
CA LEU A 87 5.52 -18.96 2.87
C LEU A 87 6.58 -18.52 1.86
N ASP A 88 7.83 -18.91 2.07
CA ASP A 88 8.95 -18.59 1.18
C ASP A 88 8.89 -19.43 -0.11
N THR A 89 8.09 -18.98 -1.07
CA THR A 89 7.73 -19.74 -2.29
C THR A 89 8.53 -19.33 -3.54
N GLY A 90 9.79 -18.93 -3.36
CA GLY A 90 10.80 -18.93 -4.44
C GLY A 90 10.72 -17.80 -5.48
N ASN A 91 9.67 -16.97 -5.49
CA ASN A 91 9.55 -15.82 -6.39
C ASN A 91 9.66 -14.47 -5.66
N MET A 92 10.57 -14.41 -4.67
CA MET A 92 10.72 -13.28 -3.74
C MET A 92 10.99 -11.95 -4.45
N ALA A 93 11.79 -11.94 -5.51
CA ALA A 93 12.13 -10.72 -6.25
C ALA A 93 10.90 -10.09 -6.93
N VAL A 94 10.06 -10.91 -7.57
CA VAL A 94 8.82 -10.44 -8.22
C VAL A 94 7.83 -9.90 -7.19
N ASN A 95 7.71 -10.59 -6.05
CA ASN A 95 6.84 -10.15 -4.96
C ASN A 95 7.31 -8.80 -4.39
N MET A 96 8.61 -8.58 -4.21
CA MET A 96 9.15 -7.29 -3.76
C MET A 96 8.80 -6.14 -4.71
N VAL A 97 8.88 -6.35 -6.02
CA VAL A 97 8.50 -5.33 -7.01
C VAL A 97 7.03 -4.95 -6.84
N TYR A 98 6.14 -5.94 -6.72
CA TYR A 98 4.72 -5.66 -6.52
C TYR A 98 4.41 -5.01 -5.18
N GLN A 99 5.08 -5.40 -4.09
CA GLN A 99 4.92 -4.75 -2.79
C GLN A 99 5.21 -3.24 -2.89
N ASN A 100 6.32 -2.88 -3.55
CA ASN A 100 6.69 -1.48 -3.74
C ASN A 100 5.66 -0.75 -4.62
N GLN A 101 5.23 -1.36 -5.72
CA GLN A 101 4.24 -0.78 -6.63
C GLN A 101 2.86 -0.58 -5.97
N ILE A 102 2.42 -1.51 -5.13
CA ILE A 102 1.17 -1.42 -4.39
C ILE A 102 1.22 -0.22 -3.44
N VAL A 103 2.29 -0.08 -2.66
CA VAL A 103 2.45 1.07 -1.74
C VAL A 103 2.53 2.37 -2.51
N GLU A 104 3.33 2.43 -3.57
CA GLU A 104 3.47 3.63 -4.39
C GLU A 104 2.13 4.06 -4.99
N PHE A 105 1.38 3.11 -5.56
CA PHE A 105 0.09 3.41 -6.17
C PHE A 105 -0.94 3.91 -5.14
N ILE A 106 -1.08 3.21 -4.01
CA ILE A 106 -2.00 3.64 -2.94
C ILE A 106 -1.62 5.02 -2.41
N LEU A 107 -0.33 5.32 -2.32
CA LEU A 107 0.15 6.62 -1.86
C LEU A 107 -0.17 7.75 -2.84
N ILE A 108 0.09 7.54 -4.13
CA ILE A 108 -0.21 8.51 -5.21
C ILE A 108 -1.71 8.80 -5.24
N GLU A 109 -2.53 7.75 -5.18
CA GLU A 109 -3.99 7.85 -5.31
C GLU A 109 -4.71 7.92 -3.94
N SER A 110 -3.97 8.20 -2.87
CA SER A 110 -4.46 8.12 -1.48
C SER A 110 -5.67 9.00 -1.21
N ARG A 111 -5.74 10.18 -1.84
CA ARG A 111 -6.88 11.11 -1.71
C ARG A 111 -8.17 10.50 -2.23
N GLU A 112 -8.13 9.87 -3.41
CA GLU A 112 -9.29 9.25 -4.04
C GLU A 112 -9.64 7.92 -3.35
N ILE A 113 -8.63 7.10 -3.04
CA ILE A 113 -8.83 5.80 -2.39
C ILE A 113 -9.48 5.97 -1.00
N PHE A 114 -8.95 6.86 -0.16
CA PHE A 114 -9.41 7.03 1.22
C PHE A 114 -10.44 8.17 1.41
N ASN A 115 -10.83 8.84 0.31
CA ASN A 115 -11.71 10.02 0.30
C ASN A 115 -11.24 11.11 1.28
N LEU A 116 -9.96 11.48 1.25
CA LEU A 116 -9.36 12.41 2.22
C LEU A 116 -9.90 13.85 2.15
N ASP A 117 -10.61 14.19 1.05
CA ASP A 117 -11.13 15.54 0.79
C ASP A 117 -12.62 15.71 1.19
N ARG A 118 -13.31 14.65 1.63
CA ARG A 118 -14.69 14.74 2.12
C ARG A 118 -14.69 14.98 3.63
N LYS A 119 -14.99 16.22 4.03
CA LYS A 119 -15.35 16.60 5.41
C LYS A 119 -16.81 16.26 5.70
#